data_AF-A0ABD4ZYZ5-F1
#
_entry.id   AF-A0ABD4ZYZ5-F1
#
_cell.length_a   1.000
_cell.length_b   1.000
_cell.length_c   1.000
_cell.angle_alpha   90.00
_cell.angle_beta   90.00
_cell.angle_gamma   90.00
#
_symmetry.space_group_name_H-M   'P 1'
#
loop_
_entity.id
_entity.type
_entity.pdbx_description
1 polymer ?
#
loop_
_entity_poly.entity_id
_entity_poly.type
_entity_poly.pdbx_seq_one_letter_code
_entity_poly.pdbx_strand_id
1 'polypeptide(L)'
;MEDLNLNKEEKLKHELRTTLEKAYPGLDFSISELTLDFKRFDGYHPDCAIFNLKINTQCSETVDVINLTNVPIKQSTVKQLKKDQQKHGYKELTTMVADVLEKHYENETNI
;
A
#
# COMPACT_ATOMS: atom_id res chain seq x y z
N MET A 1 22.52 7.33 -27.72
CA MET A 1 21.59 6.23 -28.07
C MET A 1 21.01 5.73 -26.75
N GLU A 2 20.18 6.56 -26.09
CA GLU A 2 19.81 6.40 -24.67
C GLU A 2 18.29 6.19 -24.45
N ASP A 3 17.46 6.40 -25.48
CA ASP A 3 16.00 6.41 -25.30
C ASP A 3 15.30 5.03 -25.42
N LEU A 4 16.03 3.95 -25.73
CA LEU A 4 15.44 2.62 -25.93
C LEU A 4 15.33 1.77 -24.65
N ASN A 5 15.98 2.16 -23.55
CA ASN A 5 16.05 1.37 -22.31
C ASN A 5 15.02 1.76 -21.25
N LEU A 6 14.63 3.04 -21.18
CA LEU A 6 13.65 3.54 -20.20
C LEU A 6 12.33 2.75 -20.27
N ASN A 7 11.82 2.47 -21.47
CA ASN A 7 10.55 1.75 -21.63
C ASN A 7 10.60 0.30 -21.10
N LYS A 8 11.75 -0.38 -21.22
CA LYS A 8 11.88 -1.77 -20.74
C LYS A 8 12.03 -1.83 -19.22
N GLU A 9 12.81 -0.91 -18.66
CA GLU A 9 12.98 -0.81 -17.21
C GLU A 9 11.67 -0.42 -16.52
N GLU A 10 10.95 0.58 -17.04
CA GLU A 10 9.65 0.99 -16.49
C GLU A 10 8.61 -0.12 -16.62
N LYS A 11 8.62 -0.88 -17.72
CA LYS A 11 7.78 -2.07 -17.85
C LYS A 11 8.11 -3.13 -16.79
N LEU A 12 9.39 -3.38 -16.52
CA LEU A 12 9.82 -4.32 -15.48
C LEU A 12 9.41 -3.83 -14.08
N LYS A 13 9.60 -2.54 -13.78
CA LYS A 13 9.13 -1.93 -12.53
C LYS A 13 7.61 -2.10 -12.38
N HIS A 14 6.84 -1.87 -13.43
CA HIS A 14 5.40 -2.06 -13.42
C HIS A 14 5.01 -3.51 -13.13
N GLU A 15 5.58 -4.49 -13.83
CA GLU A 15 5.28 -5.91 -13.60
C GLU A 15 5.68 -6.39 -12.19
N LEU A 16 6.81 -5.91 -11.66
CA LEU A 16 7.24 -6.19 -10.28
C LEU A 16 6.28 -5.56 -9.27
N ARG A 17 5.89 -4.30 -9.47
CA ARG A 17 4.89 -3.61 -8.63
C ARG A 17 3.59 -4.40 -8.58
N THR A 18 3.02 -4.75 -9.73
CA THR A 18 1.79 -5.55 -9.80
C THR A 18 1.93 -6.90 -9.10
N THR A 19 3.11 -7.51 -9.13
CA THR A 19 3.37 -8.78 -8.44
C THR A 19 3.41 -8.61 -6.93
N LEU A 20 4.02 -7.52 -6.43
CA LEU A 20 4.03 -7.17 -5.01
C LEU A 20 2.63 -6.83 -4.49
N GLU A 21 1.86 -6.03 -5.22
CA GLU A 21 0.47 -5.68 -4.85
C GLU A 21 -0.45 -6.90 -4.79
N LYS A 22 -0.24 -7.89 -5.66
CA LYS A 22 -0.96 -9.18 -5.60
C LYS A 22 -0.56 -10.02 -4.39
N ALA A 23 0.71 -9.98 -3.99
CA ALA A 23 1.22 -10.73 -2.84
C ALA A 23 0.84 -10.08 -1.50
N TYR A 24 0.69 -8.75 -1.49
CA TYR A 24 0.35 -7.96 -0.32
C TYR A 24 -0.88 -7.07 -0.61
N PRO A 25 -2.09 -7.65 -0.58
CA PRO A 25 -3.32 -6.89 -0.80
C PRO A 25 -3.45 -5.75 0.21
N GLY A 26 -3.84 -4.56 -0.25
CA GLY A 26 -4.01 -3.36 0.59
C GLY A 26 -2.76 -2.50 0.75
N LEU A 27 -1.62 -2.92 0.20
CA LEU A 27 -0.40 -2.11 0.12
C LEU A 27 -0.16 -1.63 -1.30
N ASP A 28 0.24 -0.37 -1.43
CA ASP A 28 0.76 0.23 -2.65
C ASP A 28 2.29 0.26 -2.62
N PHE A 29 2.90 0.02 -3.77
CA PHE A 29 4.35 -0.07 -3.92
C PHE A 29 4.86 0.90 -4.99
N SER A 30 5.83 1.72 -4.62
CA SER A 30 6.55 2.59 -5.55
C SER A 30 8.00 2.14 -5.65
N ILE A 31 8.37 1.60 -6.82
CA ILE A 31 9.72 1.12 -7.10
C ILE A 31 10.54 2.28 -7.67
N SER A 32 11.49 2.78 -6.90
CA SER A 32 12.36 3.89 -7.30
C SER A 32 13.57 3.42 -8.09
N GLU A 33 14.14 2.27 -7.73
CA GLU A 33 15.37 1.76 -8.32
C GLU A 33 15.38 0.22 -8.35
N LEU A 34 15.95 -0.30 -9.44
CA LEU A 34 16.28 -1.71 -9.60
C LEU A 34 17.79 -1.87 -9.73
N THR A 35 18.41 -2.55 -8.78
CA THR A 35 19.85 -2.83 -8.82
C THR A 35 20.05 -4.32 -9.07
N LEU A 36 20.76 -4.66 -10.14
CA LEU A 36 21.11 -6.05 -10.46
C LEU A 36 22.59 -6.28 -10.16
N ASP A 37 22.86 -7.02 -9.10
CA ASP A 37 24.23 -7.35 -8.69
C ASP A 37 24.61 -8.74 -9.17
N PHE A 38 25.71 -8.83 -9.92
CA PHE A 38 26.30 -10.13 -10.25
C PHE A 38 26.83 -10.78 -8.98
N LYS A 39 26.36 -11.99 -8.68
CA LYS A 39 26.77 -12.72 -7.49
C LYS A 39 27.98 -13.59 -7.77
N ARG A 40 27.87 -14.47 -8.76
CA ARG A 40 28.92 -15.40 -9.23
C ARG A 40 28.41 -16.23 -10.41
N PHE A 41 29.32 -16.90 -11.10
CA PHE A 41 28.98 -18.08 -11.90
C PHE A 41 28.72 -19.28 -10.98
N ASP A 42 27.73 -20.09 -11.31
CA ASP A 42 27.51 -21.35 -10.60
C ASP A 42 28.67 -22.31 -10.90
N GLY A 43 29.45 -22.66 -9.88
CA GLY A 43 30.57 -23.59 -10.04
C GLY A 43 30.14 -25.01 -10.43
N TYR A 44 28.87 -25.36 -10.24
CA TYR A 44 28.30 -26.65 -10.64
C TYR A 44 27.73 -26.65 -12.07
N HIS A 45 27.34 -25.48 -12.57
CA HIS A 45 26.80 -25.28 -13.93
C HIS A 45 27.57 -24.14 -14.60
N PRO A 46 28.65 -24.43 -15.33
CA PRO A 46 29.57 -23.41 -15.85
C PRO A 46 28.92 -22.39 -16.80
N ASP A 47 27.74 -22.71 -17.34
CA ASP A 47 26.98 -21.83 -18.24
C ASP A 47 25.91 -20.97 -17.51
N CYS A 48 25.85 -21.02 -16.18
CA CYS A 48 24.86 -20.30 -15.39
C CYS A 48 25.48 -19.13 -14.62
N ALA A 49 25.02 -17.91 -14.93
CA ALA A 49 25.30 -16.71 -14.15
C ALA A 49 24.20 -16.47 -13.11
N ILE A 50 24.58 -16.21 -11.86
CA ILE A 50 23.66 -15.89 -10.77
C ILE A 50 23.70 -14.38 -10.52
N PHE A 51 22.53 -13.75 -10.57
CA PHE A 51 22.33 -12.34 -10.23
C PHE A 51 21.41 -12.23 -9.01
N ASN A 52 21.63 -11.22 -8.17
CA ASN A 52 20.66 -10.78 -7.17
C ASN A 52 19.98 -9.51 -7.69
N LEU A 53 18.65 -9.52 -7.75
CA LEU A 53 17.87 -8.30 -7.98
C LEU A 53 17.50 -7.70 -6.63
N LYS A 54 17.99 -6.49 -6.35
CA LYS A 54 17.55 -5.69 -5.21
C LYS A 54 16.57 -4.63 -5.73
N ILE A 55 15.40 -4.58 -5.12
CA ILE A 55 14.34 -3.63 -5.44
C ILE A 55 14.28 -2.62 -4.30
N ASN A 56 14.56 -1.35 -4.61
CA ASN A 56 14.31 -0.28 -3.67
C ASN A 56 12.86 0.17 -3.84
N THR A 57 12.04 -0.07 -2.82
CA THR A 57 10.60 0.19 -2.87
C THR A 57 10.16 0.97 -1.64
N GLN A 58 9.29 1.94 -1.87
CA GLN A 58 8.47 2.55 -0.83
C GLN A 58 7.15 1.78 -0.76
N CYS A 59 6.74 1.42 0.45
CA CYS A 59 5.50 0.72 0.73
C CYS A 59 4.60 1.63 1.56
N SER A 60 3.35 1.78 1.14
CA SER A 60 2.32 2.53 1.87
C SER A 60 1.02 1.75 1.85
N GLU A 61 0.18 1.91 2.88
CA GLU A 61 -1.19 1.42 2.81
C GLU A 61 -1.97 2.18 1.74
N THR A 62 -2.79 1.46 0.99
CA THR A 62 -3.71 2.07 0.03
C THR A 62 -4.82 2.77 0.81
N VAL A 63 -4.74 4.09 0.89
CA VAL A 63 -5.77 4.91 1.53
C VAL A 63 -6.62 5.59 0.47
N ASP A 64 -7.84 5.12 0.30
CA ASP A 64 -8.84 5.81 -0.50
C ASP A 64 -9.45 6.96 0.33
N VAL A 65 -9.25 8.20 -0.13
CA VAL A 65 -9.85 9.38 0.51
C VAL A 65 -11.24 9.64 -0.08
N ILE A 66 -12.28 9.21 0.64
CA ILE A 66 -13.67 9.53 0.27
C ILE A 66 -14.06 10.88 0.90
N ASN A 67 -14.19 11.91 0.07
CA ASN A 67 -14.65 13.24 0.50
C ASN A 67 -16.16 13.27 0.76
N LEU A 68 -16.57 12.86 1.96
CA LEU A 68 -17.97 12.80 2.40
C LEU A 68 -18.51 14.13 2.95
N THR A 69 -18.32 15.23 2.22
CA THR A 69 -18.83 16.54 2.63
C THR A 69 -20.37 16.54 2.51
N ASN A 70 -21.07 16.75 3.63
CA ASN A 70 -22.54 16.84 3.76
C ASN A 70 -23.34 15.53 3.90
N VAL A 71 -22.80 14.49 4.54
CA VAL A 71 -23.62 13.32 4.92
C VAL A 71 -24.65 13.72 6.00
N PRO A 72 -25.97 13.65 5.73
CA PRO A 72 -26.97 14.01 6.72
C PRO A 72 -27.07 12.92 7.79
N ILE A 73 -26.68 13.26 9.01
CA ILE A 73 -26.72 12.35 10.17
C ILE A 73 -27.67 12.93 11.22
N LYS A 74 -28.41 12.04 11.90
CA LYS A 74 -29.28 12.44 13.02
C LYS A 74 -28.47 13.15 14.10
N GLN A 75 -28.99 14.26 14.62
CA GLN A 75 -28.35 15.03 15.70
C GLN A 75 -28.07 14.19 16.96
N SER A 76 -28.93 13.20 17.27
CA SER A 76 -28.70 12.26 18.38
C SER A 76 -27.42 11.45 18.19
N THR A 77 -27.17 10.97 16.97
CA THR A 77 -25.97 10.21 16.62
C THR A 77 -24.73 11.10 16.70
N VAL A 78 -24.80 12.35 16.20
CA VAL A 78 -23.70 13.31 16.33
C VAL A 78 -23.36 13.59 17.80
N LYS A 79 -24.37 13.72 18.67
CA LYS A 79 -24.15 13.88 20.12
C LYS A 79 -23.44 12.68 20.74
N GLN A 80 -23.82 11.47 20.34
CA GLN A 80 -23.19 10.24 20.83
C GLN A 80 -21.73 10.17 20.35
N LEU A 81 -21.50 10.39 19.05
CA LEU A 81 -20.16 10.40 18.46
C LEU A 81 -19.23 11.40 19.16
N LYS A 82 -19.70 12.61 19.51
CA LYS A 82 -18.89 13.58 20.26
C LYS A 82 -18.56 13.14 21.69
N LYS A 83 -19.47 12.43 22.37
CA LYS A 83 -19.19 11.86 23.69
C LYS A 83 -18.14 10.77 23.60
N ASP A 84 -18.27 9.90 22.60
CA ASP A 84 -17.32 8.80 22.37
C ASP A 84 -15.96 9.37 21.96
N GLN A 85 -15.92 10.42 21.14
CA GLN A 85 -14.70 11.13 20.76
C GLN A 85 -13.92 11.60 22.00
N GLN A 86 -14.60 12.25 22.94
CA GLN A 86 -14.01 12.73 24.19
C GLN A 86 -13.57 11.57 25.09
N LYS A 87 -14.41 10.54 25.22
CA LYS A 87 -14.14 9.36 26.04
C LYS A 87 -12.89 8.60 25.58
N HIS A 88 -12.68 8.52 24.27
CA HIS A 88 -11.59 7.77 23.64
C HIS A 88 -10.38 8.63 23.27
N GLY A 89 -10.39 9.94 23.56
CA GLY A 89 -9.24 10.82 23.40
C GLY A 89 -8.93 11.24 21.96
N TYR A 90 -9.89 11.13 21.04
CA TYR A 90 -9.71 11.54 19.65
C TYR A 90 -9.70 13.06 19.51
N LYS A 91 -8.67 13.62 18.86
CA LYS A 91 -8.58 15.06 18.57
C LYS A 91 -9.63 15.52 17.56
N GLU A 92 -9.85 14.72 16.51
CA GLU A 92 -10.81 15.03 15.45
C GLU A 92 -11.90 13.97 15.38
N LEU A 93 -13.13 14.42 15.13
CA LEU A 93 -14.27 13.53 14.99
C LEU A 93 -14.17 12.67 13.72
N THR A 94 -13.57 13.21 12.66
CA THR A 94 -13.29 12.54 11.39
C THR A 94 -12.40 11.32 11.57
N THR A 95 -11.33 11.43 12.36
CA THR A 95 -10.46 10.31 12.70
C THR A 95 -11.23 9.21 13.43
N MET A 96 -12.02 9.57 14.43
CA MET A 96 -12.83 8.58 15.15
C MET A 96 -13.82 7.85 14.22
N VAL A 97 -14.49 8.60 13.33
CA VAL A 97 -15.45 8.01 12.38
C VAL A 97 -14.75 7.06 11.41
N ALA A 98 -13.56 7.41 10.92
CA ALA A 98 -12.77 6.53 10.05
C ALA A 98 -12.42 5.22 10.77
N ASP A 99 -11.83 5.28 11.97
CA ASP A 99 -11.46 4.10 12.76
C ASP A 99 -12.66 3.19 13.09
N VAL A 100 -13.83 3.78 13.37
CA VAL A 100 -15.05 3.02 13.66
C VAL A 100 -15.56 2.30 12.41
N LEU A 101 -15.51 2.95 11.24
CA LEU A 101 -15.92 2.34 9.98
C LEU A 101 -14.97 1.22 9.57
N GLU A 102 -13.66 1.43 9.69
CA GLU A 102 -12.65 0.42 9.38
C GLU A 102 -12.85 -0.84 10.23
N LYS A 103 -12.95 -0.68 11.56
CA LYS A 103 -13.24 -1.79 12.47
C LYS A 103 -14.56 -2.48 12.17
N HIS A 104 -15.58 -1.74 11.74
CA HIS A 104 -16.87 -2.34 11.39
C HIS A 104 -16.70 -3.29 10.21
N TYR A 105 -16.01 -2.88 9.15
CA TYR A 105 -15.80 -3.69 7.95
C TYR A 105 -14.79 -4.84 8.15
N GLU A 106 -13.75 -4.65 8.96
CA GLU A 106 -12.83 -5.74 9.36
C GLU A 106 -13.58 -6.86 10.09
N ASN A 107 -14.53 -6.51 10.96
CA ASN A 107 -15.31 -7.52 11.67
C ASN A 107 -16.30 -8.25 10.76
N GLU A 108 -16.86 -7.57 9.75
CA GLU A 108 -17.75 -8.21 8.76
C GLU A 108 -17.02 -9.14 7.79
N THR A 109 -15.72 -8.92 7.53
CA THR A 109 -14.90 -9.82 6.69
C THR A 109 -14.43 -11.10 7.39
N ASN A 110 -14.59 -11.18 8.73
CA ASN A 110 -14.18 -12.31 9.55
C ASN A 110 -15.34 -13.26 9.94
N ILE A 111 -16.49 -13.19 9.24
CA ILE A 111 -17.68 -14.05 9.44
C ILE A 111 -17.86 -15.02 8.28
#